data_AF-A0A818GSX8-F1
#
_entry.id   AF-A0A818GSX8-F1
#
_cell.length_a   1.000
_cell.length_b   1.000
_cell.length_c   1.000
_cell.angle_alpha   90.00
_cell.angle_beta   90.00
_cell.angle_gamma   90.00
#
_symmetry.space_group_name_H-M   'P 1'
#
loop_
_entity.id
_entity.type
_entity.pdbx_description
1 polymer ?
#
loop_
_entity_poly.entity_id
_entity_poly.type
_entity_poly.pdbx_seq_one_letter_code
_entity_poly.pdbx_strand_id
1 'polypeptide(L)'
;MSTTSSSTTNESNATGPVYRIPPYYYIHVLDQNTNITRLETGPKTFIKQDNEMVTVGPEKMIIIPPLHYCIVESPVIRNEEGEVEFDENGQAKLVHAEIDIRLTQPDQTPFPLYPGEILRQPVTALTVVPANSALRLKAILDFENSHKEQRRAGDEWMFEGPATYIPRKEVNVEQQIQATIIGPNQAIRLYAKKELIDRSGQHRVTGEEWLIKKTGAYLPLAYETVVSVQNAYALTEKKALHLRALKTFIDDFDKQRLSGEEWLVTHVDTETHILNIYEELVAVVDAITLNSRQYCIILDPVIDGKPQLGRKVDILWDIIKRSVK
;
A
#
# COMPACT_ATOMS: atom_id res chain seq x y z
N MET A 1 23.60 -22.22 -33.31
CA MET A 1 23.50 -20.91 -33.98
C MET A 1 23.38 -19.85 -32.90
N SER A 2 24.53 -19.36 -32.46
CA SER A 2 24.70 -18.41 -31.37
C SER A 2 24.76 -17.01 -31.96
N THR A 3 23.68 -16.25 -31.81
CA THR A 3 23.62 -14.83 -32.21
C THR A 3 24.14 -13.98 -31.05
N THR A 4 25.45 -13.73 -31.06
CA THR A 4 26.10 -12.75 -30.22
C THR A 4 25.79 -11.36 -30.80
N SER A 5 24.90 -10.62 -30.14
CA SER A 5 24.64 -9.21 -30.44
C SER A 5 25.83 -8.37 -29.98
N SER A 6 26.64 -7.94 -30.93
CA SER A 6 27.72 -6.96 -30.75
C SER A 6 27.12 -5.62 -30.30
N SER A 7 27.30 -5.27 -29.04
CA SER A 7 27.10 -3.91 -28.55
C SER A 7 28.21 -3.02 -29.10
N THR A 8 27.88 -2.18 -30.07
CA THR A 8 28.71 -1.11 -30.58
C THR A 8 28.96 -0.11 -29.45
N THR A 9 30.08 -0.26 -28.74
CA THR A 9 30.65 0.80 -27.91
C THR A 9 31.06 1.93 -28.85
N ASN A 10 30.35 3.05 -28.78
CA ASN A 10 30.74 4.31 -29.41
C ASN A 10 32.02 4.81 -28.72
N GLU A 11 33.18 4.32 -29.17
CA GLU A 11 34.47 4.95 -28.91
C GLU A 11 34.57 6.24 -29.75
N SER A 12 33.87 7.29 -29.33
CA SER A 12 34.25 8.66 -29.72
C SER A 12 35.35 9.13 -28.78
N ASN A 13 36.54 8.53 -28.92
CA ASN A 13 37.77 9.02 -28.30
C ASN A 13 38.07 10.41 -28.88
N ALA A 14 37.63 11.44 -28.17
CA ALA A 14 38.04 12.82 -28.44
C ALA A 14 39.47 13.03 -27.92
N THR A 15 40.47 12.35 -28.49
CA THR A 15 41.89 12.51 -28.13
C THR A 15 42.50 13.79 -28.75
N GLY A 16 41.81 14.92 -28.59
CA GLY A 16 42.30 16.24 -28.99
C GLY A 16 43.00 16.95 -27.83
N PRO A 17 43.97 17.85 -28.09
CA PRO A 17 44.55 18.72 -27.07
C PRO A 17 43.56 19.81 -26.59
N VAL A 18 42.48 20.03 -27.33
CA VAL A 18 41.50 21.08 -27.07
C VAL A 18 40.09 20.48 -27.02
N TYR A 19 39.40 20.72 -25.92
CA TYR A 19 38.01 20.30 -25.67
C TYR A 19 37.13 21.53 -25.58
N ARG A 20 36.21 21.69 -26.54
CA ARG A 20 35.18 22.74 -26.46
C ARG A 20 34.03 22.21 -25.60
N ILE A 21 33.83 22.79 -24.42
CA ILE A 21 32.75 22.45 -23.50
C ILE A 21 31.60 23.46 -23.73
N PRO A 22 30.48 23.04 -24.34
CA PRO A 22 29.33 23.94 -24.56
C PRO A 22 28.67 24.39 -23.25
N PRO A 23 27.78 25.40 -23.28
CA PRO A 23 26.93 25.71 -22.13
C PRO A 23 26.14 24.48 -21.65
N TYR A 24 26.05 24.26 -20.34
CA TYR A 24 25.38 23.11 -19.72
C TYR A 24 25.98 21.74 -20.05
N TYR A 25 27.28 21.71 -20.36
CA TYR A 25 28.06 20.47 -20.46
C TYR A 25 29.20 20.50 -19.44
N TYR A 26 29.71 19.32 -19.11
CA TYR A 26 30.87 19.16 -18.25
C TYR A 26 31.80 18.05 -18.76
N ILE A 27 33.06 18.11 -18.32
CA ILE A 27 34.05 17.04 -18.45
C ILE A 27 34.68 16.74 -17.09
N HIS A 28 35.22 15.53 -16.94
CA HIS A 28 36.12 15.20 -15.83
C HIS A 28 37.55 15.14 -16.33
N VAL A 29 38.46 15.78 -15.60
CA VAL A 29 39.88 15.86 -15.93
C VAL A 29 40.68 15.29 -14.77
N LEU A 30 41.40 14.20 -15.04
CA LEU A 30 42.37 13.60 -14.14
C LEU A 30 43.74 14.25 -14.35
N ASP A 31 44.30 14.85 -13.31
CA ASP A 31 45.71 15.21 -13.26
C ASP A 31 46.52 13.98 -12.82
N GLN A 32 47.41 13.50 -13.69
CA GLN A 32 48.24 12.31 -13.48
C GLN A 32 49.37 12.53 -12.46
N ASN A 33 49.75 13.78 -12.17
CA ASN A 33 50.78 14.07 -11.17
C ASN A 33 50.22 13.96 -9.76
N THR A 34 49.01 14.48 -9.55
CA THR A 34 48.33 14.50 -8.25
C THR A 34 47.36 13.33 -8.07
N ASN A 35 47.01 12.64 -9.17
CA ASN A 35 45.96 11.62 -9.27
C ASN A 35 44.57 12.13 -8.87
N ILE A 36 44.33 13.43 -9.08
CA ILE A 36 43.07 14.10 -8.70
C ILE A 36 42.22 14.28 -9.93
N THR A 37 40.97 13.80 -9.85
CA THR A 37 39.96 14.08 -10.88
C THR A 37 39.13 15.26 -10.45
N ARG A 38 39.05 16.28 -11.31
CA ARG A 38 38.24 17.47 -11.09
C ARG A 38 37.20 17.66 -12.18
N LEU A 39 36.18 18.44 -11.85
CA LEU A 39 35.09 18.79 -12.72
C LEU A 39 35.38 20.10 -13.47
N GLU A 40 35.19 20.11 -14.78
CA GLU A 40 35.29 21.32 -15.60
C GLU A 40 33.96 21.57 -16.33
N THR A 41 33.28 22.68 -16.03
CA THR A 41 31.99 23.05 -16.62
C THR A 41 32.13 24.07 -17.75
N GLY A 42 31.23 24.01 -18.73
CA GLY A 42 31.15 24.99 -19.83
C GLY A 42 30.28 26.22 -19.49
N PRO A 43 30.28 27.27 -20.33
CA PRO A 43 30.93 27.35 -21.63
C PRO A 43 32.41 27.73 -21.55
N LYS A 44 33.30 26.83 -21.99
CA LYS A 44 34.73 27.14 -22.10
C LYS A 44 35.44 26.22 -23.08
N THR A 45 36.57 26.70 -23.58
CA THR A 45 37.50 25.88 -24.36
C THR A 45 38.60 25.42 -23.41
N PHE A 46 38.55 24.16 -23.01
CA PHE A 46 39.53 23.54 -22.14
C PHE A 46 40.73 23.07 -22.98
N ILE A 47 41.93 23.46 -22.59
CA ILE A 47 43.18 23.06 -23.25
C ILE A 47 43.89 22.10 -22.31
N LYS A 48 43.96 20.83 -22.71
CA LYS A 48 44.54 19.74 -21.92
C LYS A 48 46.05 19.95 -21.78
N GLN A 49 46.57 19.94 -20.56
CA GLN A 49 48.01 19.90 -20.32
C GLN A 49 48.58 18.49 -20.51
N ASP A 50 49.90 18.36 -20.57
CA ASP A 50 50.57 17.08 -20.80
C ASP A 50 50.28 16.06 -19.69
N ASN A 51 50.19 16.51 -18.45
CA ASN A 51 49.89 15.70 -17.26
C ASN A 51 48.39 15.45 -17.05
N GLU A 52 47.51 15.92 -17.94
CA GLU A 52 46.07 15.81 -17.75
C GLU A 52 45.44 14.78 -18.68
N MET A 53 44.40 14.12 -18.23
CA MET A 53 43.61 13.18 -19.01
C MET A 53 42.14 13.45 -18.82
N VAL A 54 41.40 13.67 -19.91
CA VAL A 54 39.94 13.77 -19.85
C VAL A 54 39.37 12.36 -19.70
N THR A 55 38.73 12.08 -18.58
CA THR A 55 38.17 10.76 -18.26
C THR A 55 36.70 10.64 -18.62
N VAL A 56 35.94 11.75 -18.57
CA VAL A 56 34.51 11.80 -18.90
C VAL A 56 34.21 13.04 -19.74
N GLY A 57 33.31 12.88 -20.71
CA GLY A 57 32.66 13.97 -21.43
C GLY A 57 33.33 14.39 -22.75
N PRO A 58 32.80 15.47 -23.39
CA PRO A 58 31.75 16.38 -22.89
C PRO A 58 30.38 15.72 -22.72
N GLU A 59 29.86 15.68 -21.49
CA GLU A 59 28.52 15.19 -21.17
C GLU A 59 27.56 16.33 -20.87
N LYS A 60 26.26 16.11 -21.11
CA LYS A 60 25.21 17.07 -20.76
C LYS A 60 24.99 17.08 -19.25
N MET A 61 24.85 18.28 -18.68
CA MET A 61 24.35 18.43 -17.32
C MET A 61 22.92 17.89 -17.20
N ILE A 62 22.58 17.45 -16.01
CA ILE A 62 21.26 16.91 -15.69
C ILE A 62 20.32 18.07 -15.42
N ILE A 63 19.17 18.05 -16.09
CA ILE A 63 18.06 18.99 -15.88
C ILE A 63 16.90 18.18 -15.33
N ILE A 64 16.35 18.62 -14.20
CA ILE A 64 15.18 17.98 -13.58
C ILE A 64 13.95 18.84 -13.85
N PRO A 65 13.06 18.45 -14.80
CA PRO A 65 11.82 19.16 -15.07
C PRO A 65 10.87 19.14 -13.86
N PRO A 66 9.90 20.06 -13.76
CA PRO A 66 8.96 20.10 -12.65
C PRO A 66 8.27 18.75 -12.45
N LEU A 67 8.01 18.40 -11.18
CA LEU A 67 7.42 17.11 -10.78
C LEU A 67 8.25 15.87 -11.18
N HIS A 68 9.55 16.04 -11.40
CA HIS A 68 10.49 14.92 -11.59
C HIS A 68 11.54 14.92 -10.48
N TYR A 69 12.25 13.81 -10.39
CA TYR A 69 13.40 13.62 -9.50
C TYR A 69 14.43 12.72 -10.16
N CYS A 70 15.64 12.70 -9.63
CA CYS A 70 16.62 11.66 -9.93
C CYS A 70 17.29 11.20 -8.64
N ILE A 71 17.96 10.04 -8.69
CA ILE A 71 18.74 9.53 -7.55
C ILE A 71 20.21 9.53 -7.95
N VAL A 72 21.01 10.24 -7.17
CA VAL A 72 22.47 10.26 -7.28
C VAL A 72 23.05 9.43 -6.15
N GLU A 73 23.97 8.53 -6.49
CA GLU A 73 24.72 7.73 -5.53
C GLU A 73 26.08 8.35 -5.27
N SER A 74 26.57 8.21 -4.03
CA SER A 74 27.78 8.84 -3.52
C SER A 74 27.79 10.36 -3.73
N PRO A 75 26.76 11.08 -3.24
CA PRO A 75 26.63 12.51 -3.47
C PRO A 75 27.78 13.31 -2.85
N VAL A 76 28.12 14.44 -3.45
CA VAL A 76 29.08 15.39 -2.88
C VAL A 76 28.60 15.95 -1.54
N ILE A 77 29.55 16.16 -0.62
CA ILE A 77 29.33 16.91 0.61
C ILE A 77 29.20 18.38 0.26
N ARG A 78 28.16 19.03 0.80
CA ARG A 78 27.94 20.46 0.67
C ARG A 78 27.92 21.13 2.03
N ASN A 79 28.46 22.35 2.10
CA ASN A 79 28.43 23.19 3.29
C ASN A 79 27.04 23.83 3.50
N GLU A 80 26.88 24.65 4.55
CA GLU A 80 25.62 25.34 4.86
C GLU A 80 25.17 26.32 3.76
N GLU A 81 26.10 26.83 2.94
CA GLU A 81 25.82 27.69 1.79
C GLU A 81 25.46 26.91 0.51
N GLY A 82 25.57 25.58 0.54
CA GLY A 82 25.29 24.70 -0.60
C GLY A 82 26.47 24.53 -1.56
N GLU A 83 27.67 25.02 -1.20
CA GLU A 83 28.90 24.85 -1.96
C GLU A 83 29.54 23.48 -1.67
N VAL A 84 30.21 22.92 -2.68
CA VAL A 84 30.86 21.60 -2.55
C VAL A 84 32.14 21.69 -1.73
N GLU A 85 32.29 20.80 -0.75
CA GLU A 85 33.51 20.68 0.02
C GLU A 85 34.58 19.88 -0.72
N PHE A 86 35.80 20.39 -0.69
CA PHE A 86 36.99 19.72 -1.21
C PHE A 86 37.91 19.28 -0.06
N ASP A 87 38.68 18.23 -0.29
CA ASP A 87 39.75 17.81 0.62
C ASP A 87 41.00 18.70 0.50
N GLU A 88 42.04 18.41 1.29
CA GLU A 88 43.30 19.17 1.28
C GLU A 88 44.02 19.16 -0.08
N ASN A 89 43.71 18.16 -0.91
CA ASN A 89 44.31 17.98 -2.22
C ASN A 89 43.47 18.63 -3.34
N GLY A 90 42.22 19.03 -3.07
CA GLY A 90 41.30 19.61 -4.05
C GLY A 90 40.37 18.60 -4.72
N GLN A 91 40.24 17.38 -4.17
CA GLN A 91 39.25 16.40 -4.59
C GLN A 91 37.91 16.65 -3.89
N ALA A 92 36.80 16.57 -4.64
CA ALA A 92 35.47 16.74 -4.06
C ALA A 92 35.18 15.61 -3.06
N LYS A 93 34.77 15.97 -1.85
CA LYS A 93 34.41 14.99 -0.82
C LYS A 93 33.03 14.40 -1.14
N LEU A 94 32.92 13.07 -1.06
CA LEU A 94 31.69 12.33 -1.30
C LEU A 94 31.20 11.66 -0.03
N VAL A 95 29.88 11.54 0.12
CA VAL A 95 29.27 10.65 1.09
C VAL A 95 29.13 9.26 0.47
N HIS A 96 30.17 8.45 0.58
CA HIS A 96 30.20 7.13 -0.04
C HIS A 96 29.06 6.23 0.44
N ALA A 97 28.51 5.44 -0.50
CA ALA A 97 27.40 4.49 -0.28
C ALA A 97 26.08 5.11 0.20
N GLU A 98 25.96 6.44 0.17
CA GLU A 98 24.69 7.14 0.38
C GLU A 98 24.02 7.49 -0.94
N ILE A 99 22.72 7.79 -0.86
CA ILE A 99 21.94 8.29 -1.99
C ILE A 99 21.35 9.66 -1.68
N ASP A 100 21.30 10.50 -2.70
CA ASP A 100 20.70 11.82 -2.70
C ASP A 100 19.56 11.85 -3.73
N ILE A 101 18.37 12.27 -3.27
CA ILE A 101 17.17 12.38 -4.10
C ILE A 101 17.05 13.84 -4.49
N ARG A 102 17.45 14.15 -5.72
CA ARG A 102 17.43 15.51 -6.24
C ARG A 102 16.07 15.80 -6.86
N LEU A 103 15.46 16.89 -6.42
CA LEU A 103 14.22 17.44 -6.96
C LEU A 103 14.52 18.61 -7.91
N THR A 104 13.49 19.06 -8.63
CA THR A 104 13.55 20.32 -9.38
C THR A 104 13.92 21.48 -8.46
N GLN A 105 14.96 22.21 -8.85
CA GLN A 105 15.28 23.50 -8.25
C GLN A 105 14.38 24.60 -8.84
N PRO A 106 14.03 25.65 -8.07
CA PRO A 106 13.15 26.73 -8.53
C PRO A 106 13.63 27.45 -9.80
N ASP A 107 14.94 27.51 -10.00
CA ASP A 107 15.62 28.12 -11.13
C ASP A 107 15.90 27.15 -12.29
N GLN A 108 15.50 25.88 -12.15
CA GLN A 108 15.76 24.80 -13.10
C GLN A 108 17.23 24.71 -13.53
N THR A 109 18.15 25.05 -12.63
CA THR A 109 19.58 25.05 -12.96
C THR A 109 20.08 23.64 -13.26
N PRO A 110 20.68 23.42 -14.44
CA PRO A 110 21.31 22.15 -14.76
C PRO A 110 22.51 21.92 -13.84
N PHE A 111 22.69 20.70 -13.34
CA PHE A 111 23.84 20.35 -12.52
C PHE A 111 24.70 19.26 -13.18
N PRO A 112 26.03 19.34 -13.04
CA PRO A 112 26.92 18.25 -13.42
C PRO A 112 26.97 17.17 -12.34
N LEU A 113 27.46 15.99 -12.72
CA LEU A 113 27.91 14.98 -11.75
C LEU A 113 29.36 15.24 -11.42
N TYR A 114 29.71 15.25 -10.14
CA TYR A 114 31.10 15.33 -9.71
C TYR A 114 31.81 13.98 -9.90
N PRO A 115 33.16 13.96 -9.98
CA PRO A 115 33.92 12.72 -10.04
C PRO A 115 33.56 11.79 -8.88
N GLY A 116 33.05 10.59 -9.20
CA GLY A 116 32.59 9.59 -8.25
C GLY A 116 31.10 9.60 -7.93
N GLU A 117 30.36 10.67 -8.28
CA GLU A 117 28.90 10.63 -8.27
C GLU A 117 28.39 9.77 -9.42
N ILE A 118 27.36 8.96 -9.15
CA ILE A 118 26.75 8.09 -10.16
C ILE A 118 25.25 8.42 -10.24
N LEU A 119 24.74 8.67 -11.44
CA LEU A 119 23.30 8.80 -11.66
C LEU A 119 22.65 7.42 -11.62
N ARG A 120 22.29 6.97 -10.42
CA ARG A 120 21.69 5.66 -10.17
C ARG A 120 20.30 5.53 -10.78
N GLN A 121 19.47 6.55 -10.62
CA GLN A 121 18.15 6.61 -11.26
C GLN A 121 18.09 7.84 -12.17
N PRO A 122 17.81 7.69 -13.47
CA PRO A 122 17.65 8.82 -14.37
C PRO A 122 16.45 9.67 -13.98
N VAL A 123 16.34 10.85 -14.58
CA VAL A 123 15.22 11.77 -14.35
C VAL A 123 13.89 11.06 -14.58
N THR A 124 13.12 10.88 -13.51
CA THR A 124 11.88 10.11 -13.46
C THR A 124 10.77 11.00 -12.87
N ALA A 125 9.54 10.86 -13.37
CA ALA A 125 8.40 11.58 -12.82
C ALA A 125 8.11 11.14 -11.37
N LEU A 126 7.72 12.08 -10.51
CA LEU A 126 7.24 11.79 -9.18
C LEU A 126 5.94 10.96 -9.24
N THR A 127 5.75 10.07 -8.27
CA THR A 127 4.58 9.21 -8.24
C THR A 127 3.36 10.01 -7.77
N VAL A 128 2.40 10.20 -8.67
CA VAL A 128 1.11 10.83 -8.34
C VAL A 128 0.16 9.75 -7.83
N VAL A 129 -0.31 9.92 -6.59
CA VAL A 129 -1.24 9.01 -5.94
C VAL A 129 -2.64 9.58 -6.08
N PRO A 130 -3.55 8.96 -6.87
CA PRO A 130 -4.88 9.47 -7.08
C PRO A 130 -5.77 9.33 -5.83
N ALA A 131 -6.92 10.01 -5.83
CA ALA A 131 -7.94 9.82 -4.80
C ALA A 131 -8.39 8.36 -4.70
N ASN A 132 -8.82 7.94 -3.50
CA ASN A 132 -9.19 6.54 -3.20
C ASN A 132 -8.06 5.53 -3.44
N SER A 133 -6.81 5.98 -3.38
CA SER A 133 -5.64 5.10 -3.44
C SER A 133 -4.57 5.58 -2.47
N ALA A 134 -3.63 4.69 -2.16
CA ALA A 134 -2.50 5.00 -1.30
C ALA A 134 -1.27 4.18 -1.68
N LEU A 135 -0.09 4.67 -1.32
CA LEU A 135 1.13 3.88 -1.33
C LEU A 135 1.33 3.28 0.07
N ARG A 136 1.55 1.97 0.14
CA ARG A 136 2.05 1.34 1.36
C ARG A 136 3.56 1.53 1.39
N LEU A 137 4.00 2.32 2.36
CA LEU A 137 5.39 2.65 2.58
C LEU A 137 5.96 1.78 3.70
N LYS A 138 7.24 1.46 3.61
CA LYS A 138 7.97 0.70 4.61
C LYS A 138 9.30 1.37 4.91
N ALA A 139 9.61 1.59 6.18
CA ALA A 139 10.91 2.08 6.61
C ALA A 139 11.97 0.99 6.40
N ILE A 140 13.07 1.33 5.74
CA ILE A 140 14.23 0.44 5.57
C ILE A 140 15.20 0.58 6.75
N LEU A 141 15.30 1.79 7.29
CA LEU A 141 16.18 2.15 8.39
C LEU A 141 15.46 3.09 9.37
N ASP A 142 16.03 3.27 10.56
CA ASP A 142 15.48 4.14 11.59
C ASP A 142 15.66 5.60 11.18
N PHE A 143 14.59 6.39 11.19
CA PHE A 143 14.65 7.82 10.86
C PHE A 143 13.56 8.64 11.52
N GLU A 144 13.82 9.93 11.65
CA GLU A 144 12.82 10.91 12.09
C GLU A 144 12.16 11.56 10.87
N ASN A 145 10.83 11.50 10.79
CA ASN A 145 10.12 12.12 9.68
C ASN A 145 9.99 13.65 9.87
N SER A 146 9.44 14.34 8.86
CA SER A 146 9.28 15.81 8.92
C SER A 146 8.34 16.31 10.03
N HIS A 147 7.55 15.42 10.63
CA HIS A 147 6.65 15.72 11.75
C HIS A 147 7.26 15.35 13.11
N LYS A 148 8.56 15.04 13.14
CA LYS A 148 9.29 14.56 14.34
C LYS A 148 8.79 13.23 14.89
N GLU A 149 8.12 12.43 14.08
CA GLU A 149 7.77 11.07 14.44
C GLU A 149 8.97 10.16 14.14
N GLN A 150 9.39 9.41 15.15
CA GLN A 150 10.41 8.37 15.00
C GLN A 150 9.79 7.15 14.32
N ARG A 151 10.36 6.75 13.18
CA ARG A 151 10.02 5.52 12.46
C ARG A 151 11.15 4.54 12.64
N ARG A 152 10.82 3.30 13.00
CA ARG A 152 11.78 2.20 13.10
C ARG A 152 11.81 1.40 11.82
N ALA A 153 12.95 0.79 11.52
CA ALA A 153 13.09 -0.13 10.41
C ALA A 153 12.01 -1.22 10.45
N GLY A 154 11.31 -1.40 9.33
CA GLY A 154 10.19 -2.32 9.20
C GLY A 154 8.82 -1.76 9.57
N ASP A 155 8.73 -0.52 10.08
CA ASP A 155 7.44 0.16 10.24
C ASP A 155 6.79 0.39 8.88
N GLU A 156 5.49 0.16 8.81
CA GLU A 156 4.69 0.39 7.61
C GLU A 156 3.60 1.44 7.87
N TRP A 157 3.33 2.26 6.86
CA TRP A 157 2.24 3.24 6.91
C TRP A 157 1.70 3.50 5.51
N MET A 158 0.58 4.23 5.45
CA MET A 158 -0.07 4.59 4.20
C MET A 158 0.22 6.05 3.85
N PHE A 159 0.59 6.32 2.60
CA PHE A 159 0.57 7.64 2.00
C PHE A 159 -0.70 7.74 1.14
N GLU A 160 -1.73 8.38 1.67
CA GLU A 160 -3.05 8.50 1.04
C GLU A 160 -3.10 9.63 0.01
N GLY A 161 -3.69 9.38 -1.16
CA GLY A 161 -3.95 10.40 -2.18
C GLY A 161 -5.23 11.20 -1.93
N PRO A 162 -5.48 12.31 -2.66
CA PRO A 162 -4.72 12.79 -3.81
C PRO A 162 -3.46 13.58 -3.41
N ALA A 163 -2.27 13.06 -3.72
CA ALA A 163 -1.01 13.72 -3.39
C ALA A 163 0.13 13.20 -4.28
N THR A 164 1.19 14.00 -4.43
CA THR A 164 2.42 13.59 -5.12
C THR A 164 3.41 13.08 -4.08
N TYR A 165 3.80 11.81 -4.20
CA TYR A 165 4.79 11.20 -3.31
C TYR A 165 6.19 11.66 -3.69
N ILE A 166 6.90 12.22 -2.70
CA ILE A 166 8.33 12.55 -2.79
C ILE A 166 9.11 11.39 -2.18
N PRO A 167 9.92 10.66 -2.97
CA PRO A 167 10.73 9.56 -2.48
C PRO A 167 11.68 10.00 -1.37
N ARG A 168 11.99 9.07 -0.47
CA ARG A 168 12.98 9.24 0.61
C ARG A 168 13.95 8.07 0.59
N LYS A 169 15.20 8.31 1.00
CA LYS A 169 16.23 7.28 0.98
C LYS A 169 15.98 6.19 2.04
N GLU A 170 15.28 6.55 3.12
CA GLU A 170 14.98 5.67 4.25
C GLU A 170 13.71 4.84 4.04
N VAL A 171 12.98 5.06 2.93
CA VAL A 171 11.62 4.55 2.73
C VAL A 171 11.51 3.79 1.41
N ASN A 172 10.99 2.57 1.48
CA ASN A 172 10.61 1.78 0.32
C ASN A 172 9.11 1.91 0.02
N VAL A 173 8.75 1.93 -1.26
CA VAL A 173 7.36 1.80 -1.71
C VAL A 173 7.10 0.31 -1.96
N GLU A 174 6.28 -0.32 -1.11
CA GLU A 174 6.00 -1.76 -1.22
C GLU A 174 4.94 -2.05 -2.28
N GLN A 175 3.83 -1.30 -2.25
CA GLN A 175 2.71 -1.51 -3.17
C GLN A 175 1.79 -0.28 -3.22
N GLN A 176 1.11 -0.08 -4.35
CA GLN A 176 -0.01 0.84 -4.47
C GLN A 176 -1.32 0.10 -4.18
N ILE A 177 -2.08 0.59 -3.21
CA ILE A 177 -3.37 0.03 -2.77
C ILE A 177 -4.49 0.93 -3.28
N GLN A 178 -5.51 0.32 -3.86
CA GLN A 178 -6.75 0.99 -4.22
C GLN A 178 -7.83 0.70 -3.18
N ALA A 179 -8.73 1.66 -2.97
CA ALA A 179 -9.87 1.45 -2.11
C ALA A 179 -10.80 0.38 -2.70
N THR A 180 -11.31 -0.49 -1.83
CA THR A 180 -12.33 -1.47 -2.19
C THR A 180 -13.71 -0.83 -2.09
N ILE A 181 -14.50 -0.92 -3.15
CA ILE A 181 -15.85 -0.35 -3.18
C ILE A 181 -16.82 -1.30 -2.46
N ILE A 182 -17.50 -0.79 -1.44
CA ILE A 182 -18.55 -1.48 -0.70
C ILE A 182 -19.90 -0.95 -1.19
N GLY A 183 -20.64 -1.79 -1.91
CA GLY A 183 -21.99 -1.49 -2.38
C GLY A 183 -23.07 -1.61 -1.31
N PRO A 184 -24.33 -1.32 -1.64
CA PRO A 184 -25.47 -1.62 -0.76
C PRO A 184 -25.55 -3.13 -0.53
N ASN A 185 -25.96 -3.54 0.68
CA ASN A 185 -26.06 -4.95 1.08
C ASN A 185 -24.74 -5.72 0.92
N GLN A 186 -23.60 -5.02 1.06
CA GLN A 186 -22.28 -5.61 1.08
C GLN A 186 -21.51 -5.21 2.33
N ALA A 187 -20.55 -6.04 2.71
CA ALA A 187 -19.56 -5.72 3.73
C ALA A 187 -18.17 -6.16 3.29
N ILE A 188 -17.15 -5.45 3.75
CA ILE A 188 -15.77 -5.89 3.58
C ILE A 188 -15.32 -6.64 4.83
N ARG A 189 -14.74 -7.83 4.65
CA ARG A 189 -14.07 -8.60 5.71
C ARG A 189 -12.61 -8.24 5.74
N LEU A 190 -12.17 -7.78 6.90
CA LEU A 190 -10.80 -7.36 7.16
C LEU A 190 -10.14 -8.30 8.15
N TYR A 191 -8.82 -8.36 8.06
CA TYR A 191 -7.93 -9.12 8.93
C TYR A 191 -6.78 -8.22 9.40
N ALA A 192 -6.49 -8.22 10.70
CA ALA A 192 -5.38 -7.48 11.30
C ALA A 192 -4.08 -8.28 11.23
N LYS A 193 -3.11 -7.80 10.45
CA LYS A 193 -1.75 -8.36 10.40
C LYS A 193 -0.93 -8.07 11.65
N LYS A 194 -1.20 -6.94 12.30
CA LYS A 194 -0.61 -6.48 13.55
C LYS A 194 -1.67 -5.75 14.35
N GLU A 195 -1.38 -5.47 15.61
CA GLU A 195 -2.22 -4.60 16.43
C GLU A 195 -2.35 -3.21 15.79
N LEU A 196 -3.58 -2.73 15.65
CA LEU A 196 -3.89 -1.45 15.03
C LEU A 196 -5.17 -0.85 15.61
N ILE A 197 -5.39 0.42 15.36
CA ILE A 197 -6.68 1.09 15.62
C ILE A 197 -7.36 1.24 14.27
N ASP A 198 -8.54 0.66 14.12
CA ASP A 198 -9.27 0.71 12.85
C ASP A 198 -9.84 2.11 12.59
N ARG A 199 -10.41 2.31 11.40
CA ARG A 199 -11.02 3.61 11.02
C ARG A 199 -12.22 4.03 11.88
N SER A 200 -12.83 3.12 12.64
CA SER A 200 -13.88 3.43 13.62
C SER A 200 -13.33 3.79 15.00
N GLY A 201 -12.00 3.72 15.21
CA GLY A 201 -11.37 3.98 16.49
C GLY A 201 -11.34 2.77 17.42
N GLN A 202 -11.68 1.58 16.93
CA GLN A 202 -11.63 0.36 17.72
C GLN A 202 -10.24 -0.27 17.66
N HIS A 203 -9.72 -0.66 18.83
CA HIS A 203 -8.49 -1.43 18.92
C HIS A 203 -8.71 -2.84 18.38
N ARG A 204 -7.85 -3.27 17.45
CA ARG A 204 -7.83 -4.59 16.86
C ARG A 204 -6.56 -5.32 17.24
N VAL A 205 -6.69 -6.59 17.63
CA VAL A 205 -5.55 -7.44 17.96
C VAL A 205 -5.02 -8.19 16.74
N THR A 206 -3.77 -8.63 16.80
CA THR A 206 -3.17 -9.42 15.72
C THR A 206 -3.99 -10.70 15.47
N GLY A 207 -4.34 -10.95 14.21
CA GLY A 207 -5.14 -12.10 13.81
C GLY A 207 -6.65 -11.91 13.95
N GLU A 208 -7.11 -10.79 14.49
CA GLU A 208 -8.53 -10.46 14.56
C GLU A 208 -9.10 -10.21 13.16
N GLU A 209 -10.34 -10.63 12.98
CA GLU A 209 -11.14 -10.30 11.80
C GLU A 209 -12.37 -9.51 12.21
N TRP A 210 -12.79 -8.58 11.36
CA TRP A 210 -14.02 -7.79 11.55
C TRP A 210 -14.64 -7.44 10.19
N LEU A 211 -15.91 -7.02 10.24
CA LEU A 211 -16.66 -6.58 9.05
C LEU A 211 -16.89 -5.07 9.11
N ILE A 212 -16.83 -4.43 7.94
CA ILE A 212 -17.27 -3.06 7.77
C ILE A 212 -18.40 -3.03 6.73
N LYS A 213 -19.58 -2.59 7.18
CA LYS A 213 -20.83 -2.52 6.41
C LYS A 213 -21.10 -1.13 5.82
N LYS A 214 -20.27 -0.13 6.14
CA LYS A 214 -20.45 1.24 5.66
C LYS A 214 -20.24 1.28 4.14
N THR A 215 -21.25 1.72 3.41
CA THR A 215 -21.19 1.86 1.96
C THR A 215 -20.19 2.93 1.53
N GLY A 216 -19.57 2.73 0.37
CA GLY A 216 -18.57 3.64 -0.20
C GLY A 216 -17.21 2.98 -0.42
N ALA A 217 -16.22 3.79 -0.77
CA ALA A 217 -14.85 3.34 -0.97
C ALA A 217 -14.14 3.18 0.38
N TYR A 218 -13.70 1.96 0.69
CA TYR A 218 -12.91 1.67 1.87
C TYR A 218 -11.45 1.47 1.50
N LEU A 219 -10.58 2.35 2.00
CA LEU A 219 -9.14 2.26 1.81
C LEU A 219 -8.52 1.55 3.04
N PRO A 220 -7.94 0.36 2.88
CA PRO A 220 -7.32 -0.36 4.00
C PRO A 220 -6.12 0.40 4.59
N LEU A 221 -5.95 0.30 5.91
CA LEU A 221 -4.75 0.77 6.61
C LEU A 221 -3.55 -0.17 6.38
N ALA A 222 -2.35 0.25 6.78
CA ALA A 222 -1.10 -0.48 6.49
C ALA A 222 -1.09 -1.93 7.00
N TYR A 223 -1.74 -2.18 8.14
CA TYR A 223 -1.80 -3.49 8.78
C TYR A 223 -3.17 -4.17 8.63
N GLU A 224 -4.08 -3.59 7.85
CA GLU A 224 -5.34 -4.22 7.49
C GLU A 224 -5.18 -5.00 6.18
N THR A 225 -5.76 -6.19 6.12
CA THR A 225 -5.80 -6.99 4.89
C THR A 225 -7.25 -7.25 4.52
N VAL A 226 -7.60 -6.93 3.27
CA VAL A 226 -8.90 -7.25 2.70
C VAL A 226 -8.94 -8.74 2.40
N VAL A 227 -9.81 -9.47 3.11
CA VAL A 227 -10.01 -10.91 2.91
C VAL A 227 -11.00 -11.14 1.77
N SER A 228 -12.17 -10.49 1.84
CA SER A 228 -13.22 -10.61 0.82
C SER A 228 -14.27 -9.51 0.98
N VAL A 229 -15.04 -9.26 -0.08
CA VAL A 229 -16.30 -8.53 -0.02
C VAL A 229 -17.43 -9.55 0.04
N GLN A 230 -18.26 -9.46 1.07
CA GLN A 230 -19.39 -10.36 1.31
C GLN A 230 -20.69 -9.69 0.91
N ASN A 231 -21.55 -10.43 0.22
CA ASN A 231 -22.90 -10.00 -0.10
C ASN A 231 -23.87 -10.45 0.99
N ALA A 232 -24.90 -9.64 1.24
CA ALA A 232 -26.00 -10.04 2.10
C ALA A 232 -26.85 -11.13 1.44
N TYR A 233 -27.40 -12.00 2.27
CA TYR A 233 -28.45 -12.93 1.88
C TYR A 233 -29.79 -12.22 1.90
N ALA A 234 -30.51 -12.26 0.78
CA ALA A 234 -31.88 -11.76 0.71
C ALA A 234 -32.84 -12.76 1.37
N LEU A 235 -33.58 -12.30 2.37
CA LEU A 235 -34.59 -13.05 3.08
C LEU A 235 -35.97 -12.76 2.48
N THR A 236 -36.84 -13.77 2.49
CA THR A 236 -38.23 -13.64 2.04
C THR A 236 -39.12 -14.34 3.05
N GLU A 237 -40.45 -14.16 2.98
CA GLU A 237 -41.40 -14.90 3.82
C GLU A 237 -41.25 -16.43 3.71
N LYS A 238 -40.64 -16.91 2.63
CA LYS A 238 -40.41 -18.33 2.36
C LYS A 238 -39.01 -18.82 2.71
N LYS A 239 -38.08 -17.94 3.10
CA LYS A 239 -36.68 -18.31 3.34
C LYS A 239 -36.20 -17.75 4.67
N ALA A 240 -35.50 -18.58 5.43
CA ALA A 240 -34.80 -18.21 6.65
C ALA A 240 -33.34 -18.66 6.55
N LEU A 241 -32.44 -17.95 7.24
CA LEU A 241 -31.06 -18.41 7.43
C LEU A 241 -30.96 -19.17 8.73
N HIS A 242 -30.45 -20.39 8.67
CA HIS A 242 -30.06 -21.17 9.84
C HIS A 242 -28.59 -20.92 10.13
N LEU A 243 -28.36 -20.22 11.24
CA LEU A 243 -27.05 -19.78 11.67
C LEU A 243 -26.61 -20.53 12.92
N ARG A 244 -25.30 -20.66 13.08
CA ARG A 244 -24.63 -21.18 14.26
C ARG A 244 -23.59 -20.20 14.76
N ALA A 245 -23.52 -20.00 16.08
CA ALA A 245 -22.49 -19.17 16.71
C ALA A 245 -21.18 -19.96 16.86
N LEU A 246 -20.09 -19.46 16.27
CA LEU A 246 -18.75 -20.03 16.43
C LEU A 246 -18.15 -19.74 17.81
N LYS A 247 -18.55 -18.64 18.44
CA LYS A 247 -18.13 -18.18 19.77
C LYS A 247 -19.28 -17.44 20.45
N THR A 248 -19.18 -17.17 21.74
CA THR A 248 -20.14 -16.30 22.43
C THR A 248 -19.94 -14.85 22.01
N PHE A 249 -20.97 -14.20 21.46
CA PHE A 249 -20.93 -12.81 21.00
C PHE A 249 -22.32 -12.15 21.06
N ILE A 250 -22.39 -10.86 20.78
CA ILE A 250 -23.65 -10.13 20.60
C ILE A 250 -23.86 -9.95 19.10
N ASP A 251 -25.00 -10.42 18.59
CA ASP A 251 -25.35 -10.33 17.17
C ASP A 251 -25.76 -8.90 16.75
N ASP A 252 -26.02 -8.72 15.45
CA ASP A 252 -26.45 -7.41 14.89
C ASP A 252 -27.82 -6.93 15.41
N PHE A 253 -28.56 -7.80 16.13
CA PHE A 253 -29.88 -7.53 16.71
C PHE A 253 -29.80 -7.33 18.23
N ASP A 254 -28.61 -7.09 18.77
CA ASP A 254 -28.31 -6.92 20.20
C ASP A 254 -28.67 -8.14 21.07
N LYS A 255 -28.72 -9.34 20.48
CA LYS A 255 -28.98 -10.59 21.22
C LYS A 255 -27.67 -11.30 21.53
N GLN A 256 -27.50 -11.70 22.78
CA GLN A 256 -26.37 -12.53 23.19
C GLN A 256 -26.55 -13.96 22.65
N ARG A 257 -25.59 -14.41 21.84
CA ARG A 257 -25.52 -15.79 21.32
C ARG A 257 -24.42 -16.55 22.04
N LEU A 258 -24.72 -17.76 22.49
CA LEU A 258 -23.75 -18.63 23.12
C LEU A 258 -23.01 -19.47 22.07
N SER A 259 -21.76 -19.84 22.36
CA SER A 259 -20.99 -20.73 21.47
C SER A 259 -21.74 -22.02 21.16
N GLY A 260 -21.90 -22.35 19.87
CA GLY A 260 -22.63 -23.52 19.39
C GLY A 260 -24.15 -23.38 19.38
N GLU A 261 -24.70 -22.25 19.85
CA GLU A 261 -26.13 -21.96 19.73
C GLU A 261 -26.50 -21.84 18.24
N GLU A 262 -27.67 -22.36 17.88
CA GLU A 262 -28.21 -22.27 16.54
C GLU A 262 -29.54 -21.52 16.55
N TRP A 263 -29.76 -20.66 15.57
CA TRP A 263 -31.00 -19.87 15.45
C TRP A 263 -31.38 -19.64 13.98
N LEU A 264 -32.59 -19.14 13.79
CA LEU A 264 -33.08 -18.70 12.49
C LEU A 264 -33.11 -17.18 12.43
N VAL A 265 -32.65 -16.62 11.31
CA VAL A 265 -32.89 -15.22 10.93
C VAL A 265 -33.93 -15.22 9.81
N THR A 266 -35.02 -14.48 10.00
CA THR A 266 -36.16 -14.48 9.10
C THR A 266 -36.40 -13.09 8.51
N HIS A 267 -37.26 -12.98 7.50
CA HIS A 267 -37.66 -11.69 6.92
C HIS A 267 -38.28 -10.72 7.95
N VAL A 268 -38.84 -11.24 9.04
CA VAL A 268 -39.39 -10.41 10.14
C VAL A 268 -38.28 -9.65 10.88
N ASP A 269 -37.08 -10.21 10.96
CA ASP A 269 -35.93 -9.60 11.63
C ASP A 269 -35.23 -8.59 10.71
N THR A 270 -34.96 -8.99 9.46
CA THR A 270 -34.32 -8.14 8.44
C THR A 270 -34.65 -8.62 7.03
N GLU A 271 -34.71 -7.71 6.06
CA GLU A 271 -34.85 -8.05 4.64
C GLU A 271 -33.59 -8.70 4.06
N THR A 272 -32.42 -8.27 4.55
CA THR A 272 -31.13 -8.80 4.11
C THR A 272 -30.21 -9.00 5.30
N HIS A 273 -29.51 -10.13 5.36
CA HIS A 273 -28.58 -10.42 6.44
C HIS A 273 -27.17 -10.67 5.89
N ILE A 274 -26.18 -9.95 6.40
CA ILE A 274 -24.76 -10.19 6.13
C ILE A 274 -24.24 -11.00 7.30
N LEU A 275 -23.71 -12.20 7.01
CA LEU A 275 -23.16 -13.08 8.04
C LEU A 275 -22.04 -12.37 8.80
N ASN A 276 -22.13 -12.36 10.12
CA ASN A 276 -21.05 -11.89 10.97
C ASN A 276 -19.89 -12.91 10.98
N ILE A 277 -18.70 -12.51 11.43
CA ILE A 277 -17.52 -13.39 11.47
C ILE A 277 -17.67 -14.56 12.43
N TYR A 278 -18.45 -14.36 13.49
CA TYR A 278 -18.77 -15.40 14.46
C TYR A 278 -20.05 -16.16 14.11
N GLU A 279 -20.64 -15.90 12.94
CA GLU A 279 -21.79 -16.64 12.41
C GLU A 279 -21.34 -17.60 11.32
N GLU A 280 -21.78 -18.84 11.45
CA GLU A 280 -21.64 -19.86 10.43
C GLU A 280 -23.02 -20.14 9.81
N LEU A 281 -23.12 -20.06 8.49
CA LEU A 281 -24.34 -20.46 7.78
C LEU A 281 -24.40 -21.98 7.73
N VAL A 282 -25.32 -22.57 8.50
CA VAL A 282 -25.58 -24.01 8.49
C VAL A 282 -26.41 -24.39 7.27
N ALA A 283 -27.50 -23.66 7.03
CA ALA A 283 -28.38 -23.88 5.89
C ALA A 283 -29.24 -22.66 5.56
N VAL A 284 -29.74 -22.61 4.32
CA VAL A 284 -30.89 -21.76 3.97
C VAL A 284 -32.13 -22.64 4.05
N VAL A 285 -33.05 -22.31 4.94
CA VAL A 285 -34.23 -23.13 5.25
C VAL A 285 -35.46 -22.51 4.60
N ASP A 286 -36.20 -23.32 3.84
CA ASP A 286 -37.49 -22.91 3.27
C ASP A 286 -38.62 -23.04 4.29
N ALA A 287 -39.56 -22.10 4.27
CA ALA A 287 -40.73 -22.12 5.13
C ALA A 287 -41.66 -23.27 4.74
N ILE A 288 -41.97 -24.12 5.73
CA ILE A 288 -42.95 -25.20 5.55
C ILE A 288 -44.35 -24.59 5.56
N THR A 289 -45.04 -24.66 4.42
CA THR A 289 -46.42 -24.19 4.27
C THR A 289 -47.35 -25.41 4.17
N LEU A 290 -48.37 -25.46 5.03
CA LEU A 290 -49.38 -26.52 5.03
C LEU A 290 -50.68 -25.99 4.42
N ASN A 291 -51.26 -26.74 3.48
CA ASN A 291 -52.61 -26.45 2.99
C ASN A 291 -53.69 -27.00 3.94
N SER A 292 -54.96 -26.72 3.64
CA SER A 292 -56.12 -27.11 4.47
C SER A 292 -56.32 -28.62 4.67
N ARG A 293 -55.57 -29.46 3.95
CA ARG A 293 -55.63 -30.93 4.01
C ARG A 293 -54.29 -31.57 4.41
N GLN A 294 -53.30 -30.77 4.76
CA GLN A 294 -51.97 -31.22 5.16
C GLN A 294 -51.76 -31.02 6.66
N TYR A 295 -51.06 -31.96 7.29
CA TYR A 295 -50.57 -31.83 8.65
C TYR A 295 -49.11 -32.27 8.68
N CYS A 296 -48.37 -31.81 9.68
CA CYS A 296 -47.05 -32.35 9.96
C CYS A 296 -46.85 -32.47 11.47
N ILE A 297 -45.95 -33.38 11.84
CA ILE A 297 -45.56 -33.62 13.23
C ILE A 297 -44.13 -33.14 13.36
N ILE A 298 -43.92 -32.14 14.22
CA ILE A 298 -42.59 -31.70 14.61
C ILE A 298 -42.08 -32.65 15.69
N LEU A 299 -40.94 -33.28 15.43
CA LEU A 299 -40.17 -34.01 16.44
C LEU A 299 -39.25 -33.02 17.16
N ASP A 300 -39.10 -33.18 18.47
CA ASP A 300 -38.24 -32.37 19.34
C ASP A 300 -38.50 -30.86 19.22
N PRO A 301 -39.76 -30.40 19.43
CA PRO A 301 -40.13 -29.01 19.26
C PRO A 301 -39.30 -28.10 20.18
N VAL A 302 -38.93 -26.93 19.67
CA VAL A 302 -38.18 -25.93 20.44
C VAL A 302 -39.15 -25.14 21.31
N ILE A 303 -38.92 -25.14 22.63
CA ILE A 303 -39.66 -24.33 23.61
C ILE A 303 -38.62 -23.55 24.42
N ASP A 304 -38.83 -22.24 24.58
CA ASP A 304 -37.90 -21.33 25.25
C ASP A 304 -36.44 -21.45 24.77
N GLY A 305 -36.27 -21.61 23.45
CA GLY A 305 -34.97 -21.74 22.80
C GLY A 305 -34.28 -23.11 22.98
N LYS A 306 -34.94 -24.10 23.60
CA LYS A 306 -34.36 -25.44 23.81
C LYS A 306 -35.20 -26.55 23.16
N PRO A 307 -34.58 -27.45 22.38
CA PRO A 307 -35.28 -28.59 21.79
C PRO A 307 -35.74 -29.56 22.87
N GLN A 308 -37.02 -29.96 22.82
CA GLN A 308 -37.61 -30.89 23.78
C GLN A 308 -37.45 -32.34 23.32
N LEU A 309 -36.28 -32.92 23.59
CA LEU A 309 -35.92 -34.26 23.13
C LEU A 309 -36.96 -35.33 23.51
N GLY A 310 -37.37 -36.12 22.53
CA GLY A 310 -38.38 -37.18 22.65
C GLY A 310 -39.83 -36.71 22.59
N ARG A 311 -40.09 -35.41 22.49
CA ARG A 311 -41.46 -34.87 22.36
C ARG A 311 -41.87 -34.74 20.90
N LYS A 312 -43.19 -34.74 20.66
CA LYS A 312 -43.80 -34.55 19.35
C LYS A 312 -44.94 -33.55 19.45
N VAL A 313 -45.03 -32.62 18.50
CA VAL A 313 -46.14 -31.66 18.40
C VAL A 313 -46.78 -31.78 17.02
N ASP A 314 -48.10 -31.96 17.01
CA ASP A 314 -48.90 -31.94 15.79
C ASP A 314 -49.37 -30.50 15.51
N ILE A 315 -48.94 -29.92 14.39
CA ILE A 315 -49.20 -28.52 14.06
C ILE A 315 -50.69 -28.30 13.72
N LEU A 316 -51.35 -29.26 13.07
CA LEU A 316 -52.75 -29.09 12.65
C LEU A 316 -53.65 -28.98 13.89
N TRP A 317 -53.41 -29.82 14.89
CA TRP A 317 -54.16 -29.81 16.16
C TRP A 317 -53.85 -28.59 17.04
N ASP A 318 -52.62 -28.05 17.01
CA ASP A 318 -52.26 -26.86 17.81
C ASP A 318 -52.87 -25.57 17.24
N ILE A 319 -52.94 -25.43 15.92
CA ILE A 319 -53.61 -24.29 15.26
C ILE A 319 -55.11 -24.30 15.57
N ILE A 320 -55.77 -25.45 15.49
CA ILE A 320 -57.20 -25.60 15.82
C ILE A 320 -57.46 -25.22 17.29
N LYS A 321 -56.60 -25.63 18.23
CA LYS A 321 -56.73 -25.25 19.65
C LYS A 321 -56.56 -23.74 19.89
N ARG A 322 -55.67 -23.06 19.16
CA ARG A 322 -55.48 -21.61 19.27
C ARG A 322 -56.61 -20.80 18.64
N SER A 323 -57.29 -21.33 17.63
CA SER A 323 -58.45 -20.68 16.98
C SER A 323 -59.77 -20.81 17.75
N VAL A 324 -59.83 -21.70 18.76
CA VAL A 324 -61.04 -21.98 19.56
C VAL A 324 -60.98 -21.28 20.95
N LYS A 325 -59.95 -20.46 21.20
CA LYS A 325 -59.87 -19.51 22.31
C LYS A 325 -60.09 -18.09 21.80
#